data_AF-A0A9D9HTG5-F1
#
_entry.id   AF-A0A9D9HTG5-F1
#
_cell.length_a   1.000
_cell.length_b   1.000
_cell.length_c   1.000
_cell.angle_alpha   90.00
_cell.angle_beta   90.00
_cell.angle_gamma   90.00
#
_symmetry.space_group_name_H-M   'P 1'
#
loop_
_entity.id
_entity.type
_entity.pdbx_description
1 polymer ?
#
loop_
_entity_poly.entity_id
_entity_poly.type
_entity_poly.pdbx_seq_one_letter_code
_entity_poly.pdbx_strand_id
1 'polypeptide(L)'
;MKSNLNYCIVLSSEQLTYLSESKYGIDRMKILHRLIEKAVLKETKYAIKGFSTTLLVGQAVLSEVELSSKLGYDKKTVSRVLDKMNQLGIVTSTQSNRTSIHTLKCISAWMQDGNRIDNPFYVRLKDRPDDMEGMPVNSVK
;
A
#
# COMPACT_ATOMS: atom_id res chain seq x y z
N MET A 1 -9.60 22.32 -12.20
CA MET A 1 -8.81 21.57 -13.19
C MET A 1 -8.50 20.21 -12.61
N LYS A 2 -8.78 19.11 -13.31
CA LYS A 2 -8.30 17.78 -12.90
C LYS A 2 -6.79 17.76 -13.17
N SER A 3 -5.98 17.62 -12.12
CA SER A 3 -4.56 17.33 -12.27
C SER A 3 -4.41 16.00 -13.02
N ASN A 4 -3.58 15.96 -14.06
CA ASN A 4 -3.27 14.73 -14.77
C ASN A 4 -2.31 13.92 -13.89
N LEU A 5 -2.88 12.97 -13.13
CA LEU A 5 -2.14 12.14 -12.19
C LEU A 5 -2.12 10.70 -12.70
N ASN A 6 -0.92 10.21 -13.03
CA ASN A 6 -0.69 8.80 -13.37
C ASN A 6 0.11 8.11 -12.26
N TYR A 7 -0.09 6.82 -12.09
CA TYR A 7 0.52 6.02 -11.03
C TYR A 7 1.46 4.97 -11.64
N CYS A 8 2.72 4.95 -11.20
CA CYS A 8 3.66 3.91 -11.57
C CYS A 8 3.61 2.80 -10.52
N ILE A 9 2.79 1.77 -10.78
CA ILE A 9 2.61 0.64 -9.86
C ILE A 9 3.48 -0.53 -10.34
N VAL A 10 4.25 -1.11 -9.42
CA VAL A 10 5.07 -2.30 -9.66
C VAL A 10 4.63 -3.40 -8.71
N LEU A 11 4.11 -4.50 -9.27
CA LEU A 11 3.62 -5.66 -8.54
C LEU A 11 4.34 -6.92 -9.01
N SER A 12 4.63 -7.84 -8.09
CA SER A 12 4.99 -9.22 -8.45
C SER A 12 3.75 -9.98 -8.93
N SER A 13 3.96 -11.15 -9.55
CA SER A 13 2.84 -12.02 -9.96
C SER A 13 1.96 -12.41 -8.76
N GLU A 14 2.56 -12.72 -7.61
CA GLU A 14 1.82 -13.07 -6.40
C GLU A 14 0.97 -11.89 -5.89
N GLN A 15 1.54 -10.69 -5.85
CA GLN A 15 0.84 -9.47 -5.43
C GLN A 15 -0.34 -9.16 -6.36
N LEU A 16 -0.13 -9.27 -7.68
CA LEU A 16 -1.17 -9.03 -8.67
C LEU A 16 -2.29 -10.06 -8.58
N THR A 17 -1.95 -11.36 -8.48
CA THR A 17 -2.93 -12.43 -8.28
C THR A 17 -3.77 -12.16 -7.03
N TYR A 18 -3.12 -11.89 -5.89
CA TYR A 18 -3.82 -11.57 -4.64
C TYR A 18 -4.78 -10.39 -4.80
N LEU A 19 -4.39 -9.29 -5.47
CA LEU A 19 -5.26 -8.12 -5.65
C LEU A 19 -6.42 -8.38 -6.62
N SER A 20 -6.23 -9.26 -7.61
CA SER A 20 -7.22 -9.57 -8.65
C SER A 20 -8.34 -10.50 -8.20
N GLU A 21 -8.08 -11.32 -7.18
CA GLU A 21 -9.06 -12.26 -6.64
C GLU A 21 -10.19 -11.58 -5.86
N SER A 22 -11.43 -11.97 -6.15
CA SER A 22 -12.65 -11.49 -5.49
C SER A 22 -13.27 -12.52 -4.53
N LYS A 23 -12.42 -13.32 -3.86
CA LYS A 23 -12.88 -14.38 -2.93
C LYS A 23 -13.83 -13.81 -1.88
N TYR A 24 -14.99 -14.43 -1.70
CA TYR A 24 -16.06 -14.00 -0.79
C TYR A 24 -16.65 -12.61 -1.10
N GLY A 25 -16.57 -12.14 -2.36
CA GLY A 25 -17.11 -10.83 -2.77
C GLY A 25 -16.26 -9.63 -2.32
N ILE A 26 -15.05 -9.88 -1.82
CA ILE A 26 -14.14 -8.83 -1.34
C ILE A 26 -13.31 -8.32 -2.52
N ASP A 27 -13.48 -7.05 -2.85
CA ASP A 27 -12.67 -6.38 -3.85
C ASP A 27 -11.43 -5.77 -3.15
N ARG A 28 -10.33 -6.53 -3.18
CA ARG A 28 -9.06 -6.15 -2.54
C ARG A 28 -8.45 -4.92 -3.22
N MET A 29 -8.67 -4.76 -4.52
CA MET A 29 -8.20 -3.59 -5.27
C MET A 29 -8.89 -2.30 -4.80
N LYS A 30 -10.18 -2.33 -4.42
CA LYS A 30 -10.85 -1.16 -3.83
C LYS A 30 -10.20 -0.68 -2.53
N ILE A 31 -9.73 -1.60 -1.69
CA ILE A 31 -9.02 -1.25 -0.45
C ILE A 31 -7.69 -0.56 -0.79
N LEU A 32 -6.91 -1.16 -1.69
CA LEU A 32 -5.64 -0.55 -2.14
C LEU A 32 -5.88 0.82 -2.78
N HIS A 33 -6.83 0.93 -3.70
CA HIS A 33 -7.19 2.17 -4.37
C HIS A 33 -7.51 3.27 -3.36
N ARG A 34 -8.25 2.96 -2.29
CA ARG A 34 -8.57 3.94 -1.25
C ARG A 34 -7.34 4.43 -0.48
N LEU A 35 -6.34 3.58 -0.28
CA LEU A 35 -5.05 3.99 0.29
C LEU A 35 -4.27 4.87 -0.68
N ILE A 36 -4.27 4.52 -1.99
CA ILE A 36 -3.63 5.31 -3.04
C ILE A 36 -4.21 6.73 -3.12
N GLU A 37 -5.55 6.85 -3.09
CA GLU A 37 -6.23 8.15 -3.07
C GLU A 37 -5.90 9.01 -1.84
N LYS A 38 -5.51 8.37 -0.73
CA LYS A 38 -5.19 9.05 0.54
C LYS A 38 -3.70 9.30 0.73
N ALA A 39 -2.86 8.79 -0.15
CA ALA A 39 -1.43 9.01 -0.05
C ALA A 39 -1.08 10.47 -0.37
N VAL A 40 -0.17 11.03 0.42
CA VAL A 40 0.32 12.39 0.18
C VAL A 40 1.40 12.36 -0.91
N LEU A 41 1.40 13.37 -1.77
CA LEU A 41 2.39 13.56 -2.85
C LEU A 41 3.50 14.56 -2.47
N LYS A 42 3.45 15.10 -1.26
CA LYS A 42 4.47 15.96 -0.66
C LYS A 42 4.44 15.80 0.85
N GLU A 43 5.53 16.18 1.51
CA GLU A 43 5.57 16.19 2.97
C GLU A 43 4.40 17.02 3.53
N THR A 44 3.63 16.42 4.42
CA THR A 44 2.39 17.00 4.95
C THR A 44 2.30 16.78 6.45
N LYS A 45 2.13 17.86 7.23
CA LYS A 45 1.84 17.75 8.66
C LYS A 45 0.39 17.29 8.83
N TYR A 46 0.20 16.21 9.58
CA TYR A 46 -1.11 15.69 9.96
C TYR A 46 -1.32 15.86 11.45
N ALA A 47 -2.46 16.42 11.85
CA ALA A 47 -2.80 16.59 13.25
C ALA A 47 -4.29 16.31 13.50
N ILE A 48 -4.56 15.53 14.53
CA ILE A 48 -5.87 15.33 15.15
C ILE A 48 -5.72 15.53 16.67
N LYS A 49 -6.84 15.63 17.39
CA LYS A 49 -6.81 15.83 18.84
C LYS A 49 -5.97 14.74 19.53
N GLY A 50 -4.82 15.12 20.10
CA GLY A 50 -3.91 14.24 20.82
C GLY A 50 -2.98 13.38 19.95
N PHE A 51 -2.87 13.64 18.64
CA PHE A 51 -1.92 12.96 17.76
C PHE A 51 -1.49 13.89 16.62
N SER A 52 -0.18 14.06 16.44
CA SER A 52 0.39 14.77 15.31
C SER A 52 1.57 14.00 14.74
N THR A 53 1.71 13.98 13.42
CA THR A 53 2.82 13.35 12.72
C THR A 53 3.10 14.08 11.41
N THR A 54 4.25 13.83 10.81
CA THR A 54 4.58 14.27 9.45
C THR A 54 4.45 13.08 8.52
N LEU A 55 3.66 13.23 7.47
CA LEU A 55 3.50 12.24 6.41
C LEU A 55 4.48 12.54 5.29
N LEU A 56 5.23 11.53 4.89
CA LEU A 56 6.11 11.56 3.74
C LEU A 56 5.38 11.11 2.48
N VAL A 57 5.95 11.43 1.31
CA VAL A 57 5.42 11.01 0.01
C VAL A 57 5.13 9.50 0.00
N GLY A 58 3.92 9.13 -0.44
CA GLY A 58 3.49 7.74 -0.48
C GLY A 58 2.91 7.19 0.82
N GLN A 59 2.79 8.02 1.87
CA GLN A 59 2.10 7.65 3.10
C GLN A 59 0.66 8.18 3.11
N ALA A 60 -0.25 7.36 3.62
CA ALA A 60 -1.66 7.68 3.82
C ALA A 60 -2.04 7.51 5.29
N VAL A 61 -2.88 8.40 5.81
CA VAL A 61 -3.53 8.22 7.11
C VAL A 61 -4.97 7.79 6.88
N LEU A 62 -5.31 6.59 7.34
CA LEU A 62 -6.65 6.06 7.21
C LEU A 62 -6.85 4.91 8.21
N SER A 63 -7.85 5.00 9.07
CA SER A 63 -8.13 3.90 10.01
C SER A 63 -8.88 2.73 9.33
N GLU A 64 -8.75 1.53 9.90
CA GLU A 64 -9.53 0.36 9.45
C GLU A 64 -11.05 0.59 9.57
N VAL A 65 -11.47 1.34 10.59
CA VAL A 65 -12.88 1.72 10.81
C VAL A 65 -13.37 2.64 9.69
N GLU A 66 -12.57 3.63 9.30
CA GLU A 66 -12.90 4.49 8.17
C GLU A 66 -12.95 3.72 6.84
N LEU A 67 -12.01 2.80 6.61
CA LEU A 67 -12.02 1.92 5.43
C LEU A 67 -13.27 1.05 5.39
N SER A 68 -13.58 0.40 6.51
CA SER A 68 -14.77 -0.44 6.70
C SER A 68 -16.05 0.34 6.38
N SER A 69 -16.23 1.51 7.01
CA SER A 69 -17.40 2.36 6.79
C SER A 69 -17.52 2.85 5.34
N LYS A 70 -16.42 3.23 4.70
CA LYS A 70 -16.43 3.76 3.33
C LYS A 70 -16.64 2.69 2.25
N LEU A 71 -16.19 1.46 2.50
CA LEU A 71 -16.23 0.38 1.52
C LEU A 71 -17.35 -0.63 1.76
N GLY A 72 -18.06 -0.54 2.90
CA GLY A 72 -19.15 -1.45 3.24
C GLY A 72 -18.68 -2.84 3.66
N TYR A 73 -17.41 -2.98 4.04
CA TYR A 73 -16.85 -4.23 4.59
C TYR A 73 -16.83 -4.18 6.10
N ASP A 74 -16.94 -5.34 6.77
CA ASP A 74 -16.69 -5.38 8.20
C ASP A 74 -15.21 -5.10 8.51
N LYS A 75 -14.94 -4.57 9.70
CA LYS A 75 -13.58 -4.21 10.13
C LYS A 75 -12.61 -5.39 10.06
N LYS A 76 -13.06 -6.61 10.42
CA LYS A 76 -12.19 -7.80 10.47
C LYS A 76 -11.76 -8.20 9.06
N THR A 77 -12.62 -8.05 8.07
CA THR A 77 -12.29 -8.24 6.66
C THR A 77 -11.25 -7.24 6.19
N VAL A 78 -11.44 -5.95 6.48
CA VAL A 78 -10.44 -4.90 6.14
C VAL A 78 -9.09 -5.20 6.78
N SER A 79 -9.08 -5.51 8.07
CA SER A 79 -7.85 -5.83 8.83
C SER A 79 -7.09 -7.00 8.19
N ARG A 80 -7.78 -8.12 7.90
CA ARG A 80 -7.17 -9.29 7.23
C ARG A 80 -6.59 -8.97 5.85
N VAL A 81 -7.26 -8.11 5.08
CA VAL A 81 -6.75 -7.70 3.77
C VAL A 81 -5.50 -6.84 3.92
N LEU A 82 -5.52 -5.87 4.84
CA LEU A 82 -4.35 -5.03 5.12
C LEU A 82 -3.17 -5.84 5.66
N ASP A 83 -3.42 -6.82 6.52
CA ASP A 83 -2.39 -7.73 7.04
C ASP A 83 -1.74 -8.53 5.92
N LYS A 84 -2.55 -9.08 5.01
CA LYS A 84 -2.00 -9.84 3.88
C LYS A 84 -1.29 -8.94 2.86
N MET A 85 -1.80 -7.72 2.62
CA MET A 85 -1.06 -6.73 1.81
C MET A 85 0.27 -6.34 2.45
N ASN A 86 0.33 -6.26 3.78
CA ASN A 86 1.56 -6.00 4.53
C ASN A 86 2.55 -7.16 4.41
N GLN A 87 2.09 -8.40 4.60
CA GLN A 87 2.90 -9.60 4.41
C GLN A 87 3.46 -9.73 2.99
N LEU A 88 2.66 -9.37 1.98
CA LEU A 88 3.09 -9.39 0.58
C LEU A 88 3.96 -8.19 0.20
N GLY A 89 4.21 -7.23 1.10
CA GLY A 89 5.00 -6.03 0.81
C GLY A 89 4.34 -5.07 -0.19
N ILE A 90 3.01 -5.10 -0.32
CA ILE A 90 2.24 -4.15 -1.16
C ILE A 90 2.15 -2.79 -0.45
N VAL A 91 1.90 -2.84 0.86
CA VAL A 91 1.89 -1.67 1.76
C VAL A 91 2.63 -2.04 3.04
N THR A 92 2.98 -1.06 3.86
CA THR A 92 3.36 -1.28 5.26
C THR A 92 2.44 -0.45 6.14
N SER A 93 1.81 -1.09 7.12
CA SER A 93 0.80 -0.45 7.98
C SER A 93 1.34 -0.32 9.40
N THR A 94 1.41 0.91 9.92
CA THR A 94 1.74 1.19 11.32
C THR A 94 0.48 1.68 12.01
N GLN A 95 -0.04 0.89 12.95
CA GLN A 95 -1.23 1.25 13.72
C GLN A 95 -0.85 2.10 14.93
N SER A 96 -1.72 3.04 15.28
CA SER A 96 -1.73 3.74 16.57
C SER A 96 -3.10 3.57 17.21
N ASN A 97 -3.24 3.99 18.47
CA ASN A 97 -4.52 3.94 19.20
C ASN A 97 -5.65 4.79 18.57
N ARG A 98 -5.32 5.65 17.59
CA ARG A 98 -6.26 6.62 17.00
C ARG A 98 -6.43 6.48 15.49
N THR A 99 -5.36 6.12 14.77
CA THR A 99 -5.36 5.99 13.31
C THR A 99 -4.25 5.06 12.83
N SER A 100 -4.26 4.71 11.55
CA SER A 100 -3.22 3.91 10.92
C SER A 100 -2.50 4.72 9.84
N ILE A 101 -1.18 4.58 9.78
CA ILE A 101 -0.35 5.11 8.70
C ILE A 101 -0.02 3.96 7.77
N HIS A 102 -0.34 4.11 6.49
CA HIS A 102 -0.06 3.14 5.44
C HIS A 102 0.98 3.71 4.49
N THR A 103 2.12 3.03 4.35
CA THR A 103 3.16 3.37 3.40
C THR A 103 2.99 2.50 2.16
N LEU A 104 2.77 3.11 0.98
CA LEU A 104 2.57 2.38 -0.27
C LEU A 104 3.91 1.89 -0.82
N LYS A 105 4.16 0.59 -0.79
CA LYS A 105 5.43 -0.01 -1.24
C LYS A 105 5.37 -0.44 -2.71
N CYS A 106 4.16 -0.69 -3.22
CA CYS A 106 3.92 -1.06 -4.62
C CYS A 106 3.96 0.10 -5.61
N ILE A 107 3.96 1.37 -5.15
CA ILE A 107 4.07 2.53 -6.04
C ILE A 107 5.52 2.96 -6.12
N SER A 108 6.09 3.01 -7.33
CA SER A 108 7.45 3.51 -7.54
C SER A 108 7.50 5.04 -7.68
N ALA A 109 6.50 5.63 -8.34
CA ALA A 109 6.39 7.06 -8.54
C ALA A 109 4.94 7.47 -8.90
N TRP A 110 4.69 8.77 -8.83
CA TRP A 110 3.53 9.42 -9.42
C TRP A 110 4.00 10.36 -10.55
N MET A 111 3.23 10.45 -11.62
CA MET A 111 3.43 11.46 -12.67
C MET A 111 2.31 12.48 -12.55
N GLN A 112 2.63 13.66 -12.02
CA GLN A 112 1.70 14.76 -11.83
C GLN A 112 2.02 15.88 -12.81
N ASP A 113 1.11 16.10 -13.77
CA ASP A 113 1.23 17.17 -14.77
C ASP A 113 2.59 17.16 -15.51
N GLY A 114 3.07 15.96 -15.84
CA GLY A 114 4.36 15.72 -16.49
C GLY A 114 5.56 15.61 -15.54
N ASN A 115 5.42 16.02 -14.27
CA ASN A 115 6.47 15.93 -13.28
C ASN A 115 6.45 14.57 -12.56
N ARG A 116 7.64 13.98 -12.39
CA ARG A 116 7.82 12.73 -11.66
C ARG A 116 8.02 13.02 -10.17
N ILE A 117 7.23 12.37 -9.33
CA ILE A 117 7.35 12.37 -7.87
C ILE A 117 7.75 10.95 -7.47
N ASP A 118 9.00 10.75 -7.09
CA ASP A 118 9.48 9.43 -6.67
C ASP A 118 8.97 9.07 -5.27
N ASN A 119 8.65 7.79 -5.10
CA ASN A 119 8.31 7.26 -3.79
C ASN A 119 9.58 6.87 -3.03
N PRO A 120 9.94 7.54 -1.93
CA PRO A 120 11.16 7.23 -1.17
C PRO A 120 11.11 5.84 -0.53
N PHE A 121 9.94 5.21 -0.43
CA PHE A 121 9.77 3.90 0.17
C PHE A 121 9.78 2.76 -0.85
N TYR A 122 9.85 3.05 -2.15
CA TYR A 122 9.95 2.03 -3.18
C TYR A 122 11.38 1.48 -3.25
N VAL A 123 11.52 0.17 -3.06
CA VAL A 123 12.78 -0.55 -3.27
C VAL A 123 12.75 -1.15 -4.67
N ARG A 124 13.69 -0.72 -5.51
CA ARG A 124 13.86 -1.23 -6.88
C ARG A 124 14.12 -2.73 -6.83
N LEU A 125 13.65 -3.46 -7.83
CA LEU A 125 13.77 -4.92 -7.88
C LEU A 125 15.21 -5.41 -7.67
N LYS A 126 16.19 -4.75 -8.29
CA LYS A 126 17.63 -5.06 -8.17
C LYS A 126 18.24 -4.82 -6.78
N ASP A 127 17.57 -4.03 -5.94
CA ASP A 127 18.05 -3.64 -4.61
C ASP A 127 17.28 -4.42 -3.51
N ARG A 128 16.42 -5.37 -3.90
CA ARG A 128 15.71 -6.26 -2.96
C ARG A 128 16.66 -7.38 -2.56
N PRO A 129 16.65 -7.82 -1.28
CA PRO A 129 17.32 -9.05 -0.90
C PRO A 129 16.80 -10.18 -1.78
N ASP A 130 17.69 -10.89 -2.47
CA ASP A 130 17.33 -12.09 -3.22
C ASP A 130 16.94 -13.18 -2.20
N ASP A 131 15.66 -13.30 -1.88
CA ASP A 131 15.12 -14.42 -1.09
C ASP A 131 15.22 -15.78 -1.84
N MET A 132 15.99 -15.85 -2.94
CA MET A 132 16.19 -17.03 -3.78
C MET A 132 17.51 -17.79 -3.54
N GLU A 133 18.36 -17.40 -2.59
CA GLU A 133 19.61 -18.14 -2.29
C GLU A 133 19.44 -19.33 -1.32
N GLY A 134 18.20 -19.74 -1.01
CA GLY A 134 17.91 -20.72 0.06
C GLY A 134 17.32 -22.07 -0.35
N MET A 135 17.06 -22.37 -1.63
CA MET A 135 16.52 -23.68 -2.01
C MET A 135 17.66 -24.64 -2.43
N PRO A 136 18.00 -25.67 -1.63
CA PRO A 136 18.82 -26.76 -2.13
C PRO A 136 18.04 -27.47 -3.23
N VAL A 137 18.52 -27.35 -4.46
CA VAL A 137 18.08 -28.18 -5.58
C VAL A 137 18.60 -29.59 -5.30
N ASN A 138 17.85 -30.37 -4.53
CA ASN A 138 18.07 -31.82 -4.48
C ASN A 138 17.64 -32.40 -5.83
N SER A 139 18.59 -32.42 -6.76
CA SER A 139 18.54 -33.26 -7.93
C SER A 139 18.66 -34.71 -7.47
N VAL A 140 17.60 -35.49 -7.57
CA VAL A 140 17.68 -36.94 -7.45
C VAL A 140 17.38 -37.53 -8.82
N LYS A 141 18.41 -38.21 -9.34
CA LYS A 141 18.39 -39.11 -10.50
C LYS A 141 17.45 -40.29 -10.29
#